data_AF-A0A7S0IIQ6-F1
#
_entry.id   AF-A0A7S0IIQ6-F1
#
_cell.length_a   1.000
_cell.length_b   1.000
_cell.length_c   1.000
_cell.angle_alpha   90.00
_cell.angle_beta   90.00
_cell.angle_gamma   90.00
#
_symmetry.space_group_name_H-M   'P 1'
#
loop_
_entity.id
_entity.type
_entity.pdbx_description
1 polymer ?
#
loop_
_entity_poly.entity_id
_entity_poly.type
_entity_poly.pdbx_seq_one_letter_code
_entity_poly.pdbx_strand_id
1 'polypeptide(L)'
;TRCSIAQDYIRGRAVDGIERVDEVTSRAIDALHAIGEAHQGETVVVVSHGGVIHSSISKLFGRPVPHIGNCSMSELHYRAGGRWRVGTIGKIACPSGEGTLRNVDLGPQA
;
A
#
# COMPACT_ATOMS: atom_id res chain seq x y z
N THR A 1 -6.15 27.98 -14.92
CA THR A 1 -4.82 28.27 -14.35
C THR A 1 -4.31 27.02 -13.65
N ARG A 2 -3.32 26.30 -14.20
CA ARG A 2 -2.76 25.10 -13.51
C ARG A 2 -1.66 25.55 -12.54
N CYS A 3 -1.83 25.21 -11.27
CA CYS A 3 -0.89 25.49 -10.18
C CYS A 3 0.55 25.08 -10.54
N SER A 4 1.53 25.98 -10.37
CA SER A 4 2.95 25.72 -10.68
C SER A 4 3.50 24.52 -9.93
N ILE A 5 3.14 24.38 -8.64
CA ILE A 5 3.47 23.23 -7.78
C ILE A 5 3.06 21.90 -8.44
N ALA A 6 1.83 21.81 -8.95
CA ALA A 6 1.35 20.59 -9.59
C ALA A 6 2.13 20.29 -10.87
N GLN A 7 2.54 21.31 -11.62
CA GLN A 7 3.33 21.11 -12.84
C GLN A 7 4.78 20.70 -12.53
N ASP A 8 5.38 21.26 -11.48
CA ASP A 8 6.73 20.92 -11.04
C ASP A 8 6.77 19.48 -10.52
N TYR A 9 5.78 19.09 -9.71
CA TYR A 9 5.61 17.72 -9.24
C TYR A 9 5.42 16.73 -10.40
N ILE A 10 4.54 17.02 -11.36
CA ILE A 10 4.32 16.16 -12.55
C ILE A 10 5.60 16.01 -13.39
N ARG A 11 6.47 17.03 -13.42
CA ARG A 11 7.75 17.01 -14.13
C ARG A 11 8.88 16.36 -13.31
N GLY A 12 8.57 15.81 -12.12
CA GLY A 12 9.56 15.17 -11.25
C GLY A 12 10.56 16.14 -10.63
N ARG A 13 10.26 17.45 -10.61
CA ARG A 13 11.09 18.42 -9.91
C ARG A 13 10.81 18.37 -8.42
N ALA A 14 11.85 18.60 -7.61
CA ALA A 14 11.67 18.82 -6.19
C ALA A 14 10.78 20.05 -5.98
N VAL A 15 9.79 19.93 -5.11
CA VAL A 15 8.92 21.02 -4.70
C VAL A 15 8.99 21.11 -3.18
N ASP A 16 9.33 22.27 -2.66
CA ASP A 16 9.43 22.50 -1.23
C ASP A 16 8.09 22.17 -0.54
N GLY A 17 8.18 21.42 0.56
CA GLY A 17 7.00 20.94 1.31
C GLY A 17 6.33 19.69 0.74
N ILE A 18 6.86 19.10 -0.35
CA ILE A 18 6.39 17.82 -0.89
C ILE A 18 7.49 16.77 -0.72
N GLU A 19 7.24 15.78 0.15
CA GLU A 19 8.10 14.59 0.29
C GLU A 19 8.14 13.82 -1.05
N ARG A 20 9.32 13.34 -1.44
CA ARG A 20 9.44 12.58 -2.67
C ARG A 20 8.84 11.18 -2.49
N VAL A 21 8.31 10.63 -3.58
CA VAL A 21 7.67 9.29 -3.55
C VAL A 21 8.67 8.21 -3.11
N ASP A 22 9.94 8.29 -3.53
CA ASP A 22 10.99 7.34 -3.14
C ASP A 22 11.36 7.42 -1.65
N GLU A 23 11.35 8.62 -1.06
CA GLU A 23 11.59 8.83 0.37
C GLU A 23 10.48 8.22 1.22
N VAL A 24 9.21 8.55 0.92
CA VAL A 24 8.07 7.99 1.66
C VAL A 24 7.98 6.47 1.49
N THR A 25 8.29 5.96 0.29
CA THR A 25 8.28 4.52 0.01
C THR A 25 9.35 3.79 0.81
N SER A 26 10.57 4.32 0.84
CA SER A 26 11.68 3.74 1.61
C SER A 26 11.34 3.69 3.10
N ARG A 27 10.88 4.81 3.66
CA ARG A 27 10.46 4.91 5.06
C ARG A 27 9.31 3.94 5.41
N ALA A 28 8.34 3.78 4.51
CA ALA A 28 7.24 2.85 4.71
C ALA A 28 7.70 1.38 4.67
N ILE A 29 8.62 1.03 3.77
CA ILE A 29 9.20 -0.32 3.67
C ILE A 29 10.00 -0.64 4.94
N ASP A 30 10.83 0.29 5.42
CA ASP A 30 11.59 0.10 6.66
C ASP A 30 10.67 -0.15 7.85
N ALA A 31 9.56 0.60 7.94
CA ALA A 31 8.54 0.37 8.97
C ALA A 31 7.87 -1.02 8.84
N LEU A 32 7.55 -1.47 7.62
CA LEU A 32 7.01 -2.81 7.39
C LEU A 32 8.00 -3.90 7.79
N HIS A 33 9.30 -3.72 7.51
CA HIS A 33 10.34 -4.65 7.94
C HIS A 33 10.43 -4.73 9.46
N ALA A 34 10.47 -3.58 10.14
CA ALA A 34 10.49 -3.53 11.60
C ALA A 34 9.27 -4.22 12.23
N ILE A 35 8.06 -3.99 11.68
CA ILE A 35 6.83 -4.67 12.11
C ILE A 35 6.95 -6.19 11.88
N GLY A 36 7.40 -6.60 10.70
CA GLY A 36 7.56 -8.02 10.38
C GLY A 36 8.57 -8.72 11.28
N GLU A 37 9.67 -8.07 11.63
CA GLU A 37 10.68 -8.60 12.55
C GLU A 37 10.15 -8.71 13.98
N ALA A 38 9.42 -7.71 14.46
CA ALA A 38 8.86 -7.70 15.82
C ALA A 38 7.72 -8.70 16.01
N HIS A 39 6.95 -9.01 14.96
CA HIS A 39 5.71 -9.80 15.04
C HIS A 39 5.76 -11.09 14.21
N GLN A 40 6.85 -11.87 14.35
CA GLN A 40 7.01 -13.15 13.63
C GLN A 40 5.90 -14.15 13.97
N GLY A 41 5.17 -14.60 12.95
CA GLY A 41 4.11 -15.61 13.09
C GLY A 41 2.75 -15.06 13.55
N GLU A 42 2.66 -13.76 13.80
CA GLU A 42 1.41 -13.08 14.15
C GLU A 42 0.71 -12.50 12.92
N THR A 43 -0.58 -12.17 13.08
CA THR A 43 -1.36 -11.43 12.08
C THR A 43 -1.55 -10.00 12.57
N VAL A 44 -0.93 -9.04 11.89
CA VAL A 44 -0.95 -7.61 12.24
C VAL A 44 -1.76 -6.82 11.22
N VAL A 45 -2.65 -5.94 11.69
CA VAL A 45 -3.37 -4.99 10.84
C VAL A 45 -2.57 -3.69 10.77
N VAL A 46 -2.23 -3.26 9.55
CA VAL A 46 -1.57 -1.97 9.29
C VAL A 46 -2.53 -1.10 8.49
N VAL A 47 -2.86 0.07 9.03
CA VAL A 47 -3.74 1.05 8.39
C VAL A 47 -2.90 2.21 7.86
N SER A 48 -3.10 2.57 6.59
CA SER A 48 -2.38 3.66 5.93
C SER A 48 -3.19 4.23 4.77
N HIS A 49 -2.56 5.08 3.95
CA HIS A 49 -3.17 5.69 2.77
C HIS A 49 -2.84 4.93 1.49
N GLY A 50 -3.73 4.99 0.49
CA GLY A 50 -3.59 4.27 -0.78
C GLY A 50 -2.27 4.53 -1.50
N GLY A 51 -1.76 5.76 -1.48
CA GLY A 51 -0.47 6.11 -2.10
C GLY A 51 0.73 5.40 -1.44
N VAL A 52 0.73 5.28 -0.11
CA VAL A 52 1.77 4.58 0.65
C VAL A 52 1.67 3.07 0.41
N ILE A 53 0.46 2.51 0.47
CA ILE A 53 0.21 1.08 0.23
C ILE A 53 0.65 0.70 -1.18
N HIS A 54 0.18 1.44 -2.19
CA HIS A 54 0.47 1.18 -3.60
C HIS A 54 1.97 1.25 -3.89
N SER A 55 2.66 2.31 -3.45
CA SER A 55 4.10 2.49 -3.69
C SER A 55 4.96 1.46 -2.97
N SER A 56 4.64 1.15 -1.70
CA SER A 56 5.38 0.16 -0.90
C SER A 56 5.27 -1.25 -1.49
N ILE A 57 4.04 -1.71 -1.78
CA ILE A 57 3.84 -3.04 -2.38
C ILE A 57 4.49 -3.09 -3.77
N SER A 58 4.33 -2.04 -4.58
CA SER A 58 4.94 -2.03 -5.92
C SER A 58 6.47 -2.15 -5.87
N LYS A 59 7.09 -1.45 -4.91
CA LYS A 59 8.54 -1.46 -4.71
C LYS A 59 9.03 -2.79 -4.13
N LEU A 60 8.34 -3.38 -3.15
CA LEU A 60 8.68 -4.67 -2.56
C LEU A 60 8.66 -5.82 -3.57
N PHE A 61 7.73 -5.77 -4.53
CA PHE A 61 7.57 -6.84 -5.53
C PHE A 61 8.11 -6.48 -6.93
N GLY A 62 8.72 -5.30 -7.09
CA GLY A 62 9.34 -4.87 -8.34
C GLY A 62 8.37 -4.73 -9.52
N ARG A 63 7.07 -4.54 -9.27
CA ARG A 63 6.03 -4.42 -10.30
C ARG A 63 4.90 -3.51 -9.85
N PRO A 64 4.21 -2.79 -10.74
CA PRO A 64 3.02 -2.02 -10.39
C PRO A 64 1.93 -2.93 -9.81
N VAL A 65 1.12 -2.39 -8.90
CA VAL A 65 -0.06 -3.08 -8.38
C VAL A 65 -1.35 -2.38 -8.81
N PRO A 66 -2.50 -3.08 -8.80
CA PRO A 66 -3.78 -2.46 -9.14
C PRO A 66 -4.13 -1.28 -8.21
N HIS A 67 -5.12 -0.51 -8.61
CA HIS A 67 -5.69 0.55 -7.78
C HIS A 67 -6.11 -0.01 -6.39
N ILE A 68 -5.75 0.72 -5.33
CA ILE A 68 -6.09 0.38 -3.96
C ILE A 68 -7.31 1.21 -3.56
N GLY A 69 -8.49 0.57 -3.57
CA GLY A 69 -9.73 1.22 -3.16
C GLY A 69 -9.75 1.56 -1.67
N ASN A 70 -10.55 2.54 -1.29
CA ASN A 70 -10.78 2.87 0.12
C ASN A 70 -11.36 1.67 0.87
N CYS A 71 -10.93 1.47 2.12
CA CYS A 71 -11.30 0.33 2.96
C CYS A 71 -11.00 -1.04 2.34
N SER A 72 -10.13 -1.09 1.33
CA SER A 72 -9.61 -2.36 0.82
C SER A 72 -8.47 -2.88 1.69
N MET A 73 -8.30 -4.20 1.68
CA MET A 73 -7.27 -4.93 2.43
C MET A 73 -6.28 -5.57 1.45
N SER A 74 -5.00 -5.47 1.77
CA SER A 74 -3.94 -6.23 1.11
C SER A 74 -3.27 -7.14 2.13
N GLU A 75 -3.06 -8.40 1.78
CA GLU A 75 -2.43 -9.41 2.63
C GLU A 75 -1.00 -9.65 2.15
N LEU A 76 -0.06 -9.40 3.05
CA LEU A 76 1.37 -9.60 2.85
C LEU A 76 1.89 -10.56 3.92
N HIS A 77 2.69 -11.53 3.52
CA HIS A 77 3.34 -12.46 4.44
C HIS A 77 4.82 -12.13 4.54
N TYR A 78 5.24 -11.73 5.73
CA TYR A 78 6.65 -11.62 6.06
C TYR A 78 7.25 -13.00 6.35
N ARG A 79 8.49 -13.22 5.93
CA ARG A 79 9.26 -14.44 6.15
C ARG A 79 10.62 -14.07 6.74
N ALA A 80 11.19 -14.98 7.51
CA ALA A 80 12.54 -14.85 8.04
C ALA A 80 13.54 -14.45 6.93
N GLY A 81 14.41 -13.48 7.27
CA GLY A 81 15.40 -12.90 6.37
C GLY A 81 14.85 -11.80 5.45
N GLY A 82 13.86 -11.02 5.86
CA GLY A 82 13.43 -9.84 5.12
C GLY A 82 12.55 -10.10 3.90
N ARG A 83 12.10 -11.33 3.69
CA ARG A 83 11.41 -11.71 2.44
C ARG A 83 9.91 -11.53 2.56
N TRP A 84 9.31 -10.95 1.52
CA TRP A 84 7.87 -10.73 1.44
C TRP A 84 7.23 -11.64 0.40
N ARG A 85 6.02 -12.12 0.69
CA ARG A 85 5.14 -12.78 -0.28
C ARG A 85 3.79 -12.09 -0.27
N VAL A 86 3.28 -11.77 -1.45
CA VAL A 86 1.92 -11.25 -1.60
C VAL A 86 0.89 -12.38 -1.55
N GLY A 87 -0.16 -12.21 -0.76
CA GLY A 87 -1.36 -13.04 -0.79
C GLY A 87 -2.41 -12.41 -1.70
N THR A 88 -3.06 -11.36 -1.20
CA THR A 88 -4.10 -10.60 -1.92
C THR A 88 -3.77 -9.11 -1.94
N ILE A 89 -4.19 -8.37 -2.97
CA ILE A 89 -4.06 -6.91 -3.03
C ILE A 89 -5.43 -6.29 -3.27
N GLY A 90 -5.75 -5.20 -2.54
CA GLY A 90 -6.88 -4.34 -2.86
C GLY A 90 -8.27 -4.98 -2.69
N LYS A 91 -8.39 -5.96 -1.79
CA LYS A 91 -9.64 -6.70 -1.57
C LYS A 91 -10.63 -5.88 -0.78
N ILE A 92 -11.83 -5.68 -1.31
CA ILE A 92 -12.91 -5.04 -0.55
C ILE A 92 -13.79 -6.14 0.04
N ALA A 93 -14.01 -6.03 1.34
CA ALA A 93 -14.89 -6.92 2.06
C ALA A 93 -16.26 -6.25 2.19
N CYS A 94 -17.30 -6.88 1.64
CA CYS A 94 -18.67 -6.46 1.94
C CYS A 94 -19.13 -7.20 3.21
N PRO A 95 -19.73 -6.49 4.18
CA PRO A 95 -20.44 -7.14 5.27
C PRO A 95 -21.55 -8.00 4.68
N SER A 96 -21.52 -9.31 4.89
CA SER A 96 -22.75 -10.09 4.79
C SER A 96 -23.56 -9.89 6.06
N GLY A 97 -24.90 -10.02 5.98
CA GLY A 97 -25.82 -9.72 7.08
C GLY A 97 -25.60 -10.51 8.38
N GLU A 98 -24.63 -11.41 8.41
CA GLU A 98 -24.26 -12.28 9.54
C GLU A 98 -22.94 -11.84 10.21
N GLY A 99 -22.44 -10.62 9.96
CA GLY A 99 -21.17 -10.15 10.51
C GLY A 99 -19.93 -10.85 9.92
N THR A 100 -20.12 -11.62 8.85
CA THR A 100 -19.05 -12.32 8.13
C THR A 100 -18.66 -11.53 6.89
N LEU A 101 -17.36 -11.26 6.70
CA LEU A 101 -16.84 -10.57 5.52
C LEU A 101 -16.87 -11.52 4.32
N ARG A 102 -17.63 -11.16 3.28
CA ARG A 102 -17.63 -11.89 2.00
C ARG A 102 -16.74 -11.18 0.99
N ASN A 103 -15.98 -11.98 0.24
CA ASN A 103 -15.13 -11.49 -0.83
C ASN A 103 -16.02 -10.95 -1.94
N VAL A 104 -15.83 -9.70 -2.34
CA VAL A 104 -16.49 -9.14 -3.51
C VAL A 104 -15.42 -8.64 -4.45
N ASP A 105 -15.42 -9.20 -5.66
CA ASP A 105 -14.62 -8.69 -6.76
C ASP A 105 -15.36 -7.48 -7.34
N LEU A 106 -14.90 -6.27 -7.02
CA LEU A 106 -15.61 -5.04 -7.40
C LEU A 106 -15.35 -4.62 -8.86
N GLY A 107 -14.64 -5.45 -9.64
CA GLY A 107 -14.19 -5.08 -10.98
C GLY A 107 -13.29 -3.84 -10.98
N PRO A 108 -12.87 -3.36 -12.15
CA PRO A 108 -12.11 -2.12 -12.26
C PRO A 108 -12.96 -0.93 -11.80
N GLN A 109 -12.57 -0.30 -10.70
CA GLN A 109 -13.14 0.97 -10.24
C GLN A 109 -12.55 2.10 -11.09
N ALA A 110 -13.44 2.91 -11.69
CA ALA A 110 -13.13 3.97 -12.66
C ALA A 110 -12.37 5.15 -12.06
#